data_AF-A0ABD4X5D9-F1
#
_entry.id   AF-A0ABD4X5D9-F1
#
_cell.length_a   1.000
_cell.length_b   1.000
_cell.length_c   1.000
_cell.angle_alpha   90.00
_cell.angle_beta   90.00
_cell.angle_gamma   90.00
#
_symmetry.space_group_name_H-M   'P 1'
#
loop_
_entity.id
_entity.type
_entity.pdbx_description
1 polymer ?
#
loop_
_entity_poly.entity_id
_entity_poly.type
_entity_poly.pdbx_seq_one_letter_code
_entity_poly.pdbx_strand_id
1 'polypeptide(L)'
;MRRIAASEARRNWLLKLDEALLVGGAIIPEWCTLMIFEADTCFVAGADISTIIVATAAIETFLRSEANAKKSMRLVDLVRESDLPDELADEIGSLRKKRNRWVHLKSVNGDDNLNCYTDAYSEELENDAYRACRALREVIYLNQFL
;
A
#
# COMPACT_ATOMS: atom_id res chain seq x y z
N MET A 1 -25.02 -4.13 -9.83
CA MET A 1 -25.43 -3.75 -8.46
C MET A 1 -24.41 -4.17 -7.40
N ARG A 2 -24.05 -5.46 -7.24
CA ARG A 2 -23.13 -5.93 -6.19
C ARG A 2 -21.72 -5.32 -6.21
N ARG A 3 -21.09 -5.17 -7.38
CA ARG A 3 -19.77 -4.51 -7.53
C ARG A 3 -19.80 -3.02 -7.14
N ILE A 4 -20.87 -2.31 -7.50
CA ILE A 4 -21.02 -0.87 -7.20
C ILE A 4 -21.11 -0.66 -5.69
N ALA A 5 -21.93 -1.45 -5.00
CA ALA A 5 -22.06 -1.38 -3.53
C ALA A 5 -20.74 -1.72 -2.81
N ALA A 6 -19.98 -2.70 -3.31
CA ALA A 6 -18.66 -3.03 -2.76
C ALA A 6 -17.63 -1.91 -2.95
N SER A 7 -17.57 -1.31 -4.16
CA SER A 7 -16.72 -0.15 -4.42
C SER A 7 -17.08 1.06 -3.54
N GLU A 8 -18.37 1.30 -3.33
CA GLU A 8 -18.84 2.38 -2.46
C GLU A 8 -18.47 2.13 -0.99
N ALA A 9 -18.60 0.89 -0.50
CA ALA A 9 -18.17 0.51 0.84
C ALA A 9 -16.66 0.75 1.05
N ARG A 10 -15.83 0.35 0.08
CA ARG A 10 -14.37 0.57 0.13
C ARG A 10 -14.01 2.06 0.08
N ARG A 11 -14.67 2.84 -0.78
CA ARG A 11 -14.49 4.31 -0.81
C ARG A 11 -14.86 4.94 0.54
N ASN A 12 -16.00 4.57 1.11
CA ASN A 12 -16.43 5.09 2.41
C ASN A 12 -15.48 4.67 3.54
N TRP A 13 -14.88 3.48 3.44
CA TRP A 13 -13.86 3.05 4.39
C TRP A 13 -12.60 3.91 4.29
N LEU A 14 -12.10 4.23 3.08
CA LEU A 14 -10.97 5.14 2.91
C LEU A 14 -11.28 6.53 3.46
N LEU A 15 -12.46 7.09 3.17
CA LEU A 15 -12.86 8.40 3.68
C LEU A 15 -12.85 8.45 5.21
N LYS A 16 -13.40 7.42 5.87
CA LYS A 16 -13.37 7.32 7.34
C LYS A 16 -11.97 7.17 7.90
N LEU A 17 -11.11 6.46 7.19
CA LEU A 17 -9.71 6.30 7.58
C LEU A 17 -8.96 7.64 7.46
N ASP A 18 -9.17 8.38 6.37
CA ASP A 18 -8.59 9.70 6.16
C ASP A 18 -9.10 10.67 7.23
N GLU A 19 -10.40 10.71 7.52
CA GLU A 19 -10.99 11.51 8.62
C GLU A 19 -10.40 11.18 10.00
N ALA A 20 -10.09 9.90 10.25
CA ALA A 20 -9.57 9.46 11.54
C ALA A 20 -8.09 9.79 11.73
N LEU A 21 -7.30 9.82 10.64
CA LEU A 21 -5.85 9.98 10.70
C LEU A 21 -5.41 11.41 10.37
N LEU A 22 -6.14 12.14 9.53
CA LEU A 22 -5.82 13.52 9.16
C LEU A 22 -6.29 14.49 10.25
N VAL A 23 -5.33 14.97 11.06
CA VAL A 23 -5.51 15.99 12.09
C VAL A 23 -5.19 17.36 11.47
N GLY A 24 -6.02 17.81 10.54
CA GLY A 24 -5.90 19.11 9.88
C GLY A 24 -5.51 19.01 8.41
N GLY A 25 -4.23 19.22 8.10
CA GLY A 25 -3.70 19.19 6.73
C GLY A 25 -2.38 18.43 6.66
N ALA A 26 -2.04 17.89 5.49
CA ALA A 26 -0.78 17.21 5.24
C ALA A 26 -0.12 17.78 3.99
N ILE A 27 1.18 18.08 4.04
CA ILE A 27 1.95 18.46 2.87
C ILE A 27 2.48 17.19 2.22
N ILE A 28 1.96 16.87 1.04
CA ILE A 28 2.35 15.68 0.29
C ILE A 28 2.89 16.14 -1.07
N PRO A 29 4.09 15.69 -1.49
CA PRO A 29 4.60 16.00 -2.82
C PRO A 29 3.63 15.58 -3.93
N GLU A 30 3.57 16.34 -5.03
CA GLU A 30 2.63 16.10 -6.14
C GLU A 30 2.74 14.66 -6.68
N TRP A 31 3.96 14.15 -6.81
CA TRP A 31 4.22 12.78 -7.27
C TRP A 31 3.68 11.73 -6.30
N CYS A 32 3.78 11.98 -4.99
CA CYS A 32 3.21 11.10 -3.97
C CYS A 32 1.67 11.14 -4.02
N THR A 33 1.09 12.33 -4.23
CA THR A 33 -0.37 12.50 -4.38
C THR A 33 -0.92 11.66 -5.52
N LEU A 34 -0.23 11.66 -6.68
CA LEU A 34 -0.63 10.86 -7.83
C LEU A 34 -0.57 9.35 -7.53
N MET A 35 0.49 8.89 -6.85
CA MET A 35 0.62 7.49 -6.45
C MET A 35 -0.43 7.06 -5.42
N ILE A 36 -0.81 7.93 -4.48
CA ILE A 36 -1.90 7.69 -3.52
C ILE A 36 -3.22 7.55 -4.27
N PHE A 37 -3.51 8.43 -5.21
CA PHE A 37 -4.72 8.37 -6.03
C PHE A 37 -4.82 7.06 -6.85
N GLU A 38 -3.71 6.60 -7.42
CA GLU A 38 -3.67 5.31 -8.13
C GLU A 38 -3.90 4.12 -7.19
N ALA A 39 -3.34 4.15 -5.98
CA ALA A 39 -3.57 3.12 -4.97
C ALA A 39 -5.06 3.05 -4.58
N ASP A 40 -5.69 4.21 -4.37
CA ASP A 40 -7.11 4.30 -4.01
C ASP A 40 -8.02 3.83 -5.13
N THR A 41 -7.67 4.17 -6.37
CA THR A 41 -8.39 3.73 -7.55
C THR A 41 -8.35 2.20 -7.66
N CYS A 42 -7.19 1.59 -7.46
CA CYS A 42 -7.05 0.13 -7.42
C CYS A 42 -7.90 -0.48 -6.30
N PHE A 43 -7.84 0.09 -5.10
CA PHE A 43 -8.54 -0.42 -3.93
C PHE A 43 -10.06 -0.36 -4.10
N VAL A 44 -10.59 0.78 -4.50
CA VAL A 44 -12.03 0.98 -4.75
C VAL A 44 -12.53 0.07 -5.87
N ALA A 45 -11.69 -0.21 -6.88
CA ALA A 45 -12.04 -1.10 -7.98
C ALA A 45 -12.03 -2.59 -7.60
N GLY A 46 -11.56 -2.98 -6.41
CA GLY A 46 -11.43 -4.40 -6.04
C GLY A 46 -10.14 -5.05 -6.56
N ALA A 47 -9.17 -4.27 -7.02
CA ALA A 47 -7.92 -4.79 -7.57
C ALA A 47 -6.89 -4.98 -6.44
N ASP A 48 -7.09 -6.00 -5.60
CA ASP A 48 -6.36 -6.16 -4.34
C ASP A 48 -4.84 -6.35 -4.51
N ILE A 49 -4.40 -7.15 -5.50
CA ILE A 49 -2.97 -7.30 -5.82
C ILE A 49 -2.36 -5.97 -6.24
N SER A 50 -3.03 -5.26 -7.16
CA SER A 50 -2.60 -3.94 -7.62
C SER A 50 -2.56 -2.94 -6.48
N THR A 51 -3.53 -2.99 -5.57
CA THR A 51 -3.56 -2.15 -4.37
C THR A 51 -2.32 -2.34 -3.52
N ILE A 52 -1.96 -3.59 -3.21
CA ILE A 52 -0.76 -3.91 -2.42
C ILE A 52 0.50 -3.37 -3.13
N ILE A 53 0.62 -3.58 -4.44
CA ILE A 53 1.78 -3.12 -5.23
C ILE A 53 1.87 -1.59 -5.25
N VAL A 54 0.78 -0.92 -5.60
CA VAL A 54 0.78 0.54 -5.78
C VAL A 54 0.87 1.25 -4.44
N ALA A 55 0.17 0.79 -3.39
CA ALA A 55 0.27 1.37 -2.05
C ALA A 55 1.69 1.24 -1.47
N THR A 56 2.34 0.08 -1.63
CA THR A 56 3.74 -0.07 -1.18
C THR A 56 4.72 0.77 -1.99
N ALA A 57 4.46 0.99 -3.29
CA ALA A 57 5.24 1.93 -4.10
C ALA A 57 4.99 3.39 -3.70
N ALA A 58 3.76 3.76 -3.34
CA ALA A 58 3.41 5.09 -2.82
C ALA A 58 4.12 5.38 -1.48
N ILE A 59 4.12 4.41 -0.55
CA ILE A 59 4.89 4.48 0.70
C ILE A 59 6.39 4.69 0.39
N GLU A 60 6.95 3.89 -0.53
CA GLU A 60 8.34 4.02 -0.92
C GLU A 60 8.67 5.41 -1.50
N THR A 61 7.76 5.95 -2.31
CA THR A 61 7.89 7.28 -2.92
C THR A 61 7.88 8.37 -1.85
N PHE A 62 6.95 8.29 -0.90
CA PHE A 62 6.83 9.25 0.19
C PHE A 62 8.03 9.20 1.14
N LEU A 63 8.44 8.02 1.62
CA LEU A 63 9.62 7.92 2.49
C LEU A 63 10.89 8.45 1.82
N ARG A 64 10.98 8.30 0.50
CA ARG A 64 12.09 8.82 -0.30
C ARG A 64 12.04 10.34 -0.47
N SER A 65 10.87 10.98 -0.43
CA SER A 65 10.76 12.43 -0.45
C SER A 65 11.10 13.06 0.91
N GLU A 66 10.77 12.37 2.00
CA GLU A 66 11.04 12.83 3.37
C GLU A 66 12.50 12.64 3.79
N ALA A 67 13.09 11.51 3.42
CA ALA A 67 14.50 11.26 3.70
C ALA A 67 15.39 12.06 2.73
N ASN A 68 16.59 12.47 3.19
CA ASN A 68 17.73 12.79 2.31
C ASN A 68 18.25 11.51 1.60
N ALA A 69 17.33 10.66 1.14
CA ALA A 69 17.60 9.33 0.64
C ALA A 69 18.29 9.41 -0.72
N LYS A 70 19.33 8.58 -0.88
CA LYS A 70 19.92 8.35 -2.19
C LYS A 70 18.90 7.65 -3.08
N LYS A 71 18.86 8.02 -4.36
CA LYS A 71 17.95 7.46 -5.38
C LYS A 71 17.97 5.91 -5.48
N SER A 72 18.96 5.23 -4.92
CA SER A 72 19.13 3.77 -4.96
C SER A 72 18.73 3.01 -3.69
N MET A 73 18.19 3.68 -2.66
CA MET A 73 17.78 2.99 -1.43
C MET A 73 16.58 2.07 -1.69
N ARG A 74 16.59 0.87 -1.10
CA ARG A 74 15.46 -0.06 -1.16
C ARG A 74 14.44 0.33 -0.09
N LEU A 75 13.19 -0.09 -0.25
CA LEU A 75 12.13 0.13 0.76
C LEU A 75 12.54 -0.29 2.19
N VAL A 76 13.26 -1.41 2.35
CA VAL A 76 13.76 -1.83 3.67
C VAL A 76 14.73 -0.83 4.30
N ASP A 77 15.57 -0.22 3.46
CA ASP A 77 16.55 0.74 3.91
C ASP A 77 15.84 2.07 4.22
N LEU A 78 14.86 2.48 3.40
CA LEU A 78 14.03 3.67 3.65
C LEU A 78 13.26 3.58 4.98
N VAL A 79 12.62 2.44 5.26
CA VAL A 79 11.90 2.21 6.53
C VAL A 79 12.85 2.25 7.73
N ARG A 80 14.07 1.72 7.58
CA ARG A 80 15.05 1.71 8.68
C ARG A 80 15.57 3.10 9.03
N GLU A 81 15.69 3.97 8.03
CA GLU A 81 16.23 5.32 8.20
C GLU A 81 15.11 6.37 8.49
N SER A 82 13.85 5.94 8.56
CA SER A 82 12.70 6.80 8.87
C SER A 82 12.29 6.69 10.34
N ASP A 83 11.70 7.75 10.89
CA ASP A 83 11.17 7.80 12.26
C ASP A 83 9.78 7.13 12.39
N LEU A 84 9.55 6.05 11.64
CA LEU A 84 8.28 5.31 11.71
C LEU A 84 8.19 4.54 13.04
N PRO A 85 6.99 4.46 13.65
CA PRO A 85 6.76 3.55 14.77
C PRO A 85 7.08 2.10 14.39
N ASP A 86 7.67 1.33 15.32
CA ASP A 86 8.12 -0.05 15.09
C ASP A 86 7.00 -0.94 14.50
N GLU A 87 5.77 -0.82 15.01
CA GLU A 87 4.62 -1.57 14.52
C GLU A 87 4.32 -1.29 13.04
N LEU A 88 4.43 -0.02 12.62
CA LEU A 88 4.21 0.40 11.23
C LEU A 88 5.37 -0.05 10.33
N ALA A 89 6.60 0.02 10.83
CA ALA A 89 7.78 -0.48 10.12
C ALA A 89 7.68 -1.99 9.85
N ASP A 90 7.24 -2.77 10.85
CA ASP A 90 7.00 -4.21 10.72
C ASP A 90 5.86 -4.52 9.73
N GLU A 91 4.77 -3.75 9.77
CA GLU A 91 3.66 -3.88 8.83
C GLU A 91 4.12 -3.62 7.38
N ILE A 92 4.89 -2.57 7.13
CA ILE A 92 5.48 -2.30 5.81
C ILE A 92 6.43 -3.42 5.39
N GLY A 93 7.21 -3.96 6.33
CA GLY A 93 8.07 -5.13 6.12
C GLY A 93 7.28 -6.37 5.68
N SER A 94 6.12 -6.61 6.29
CA SER A 94 5.18 -7.68 5.92
C SER A 94 4.59 -7.46 4.52
N LEU A 95 4.07 -6.25 4.25
CA LEU A 95 3.51 -5.87 2.95
C LEU A 95 4.54 -5.98 1.81
N ARG A 96 5.79 -5.61 2.06
CA ARG A 96 6.90 -5.80 1.11
C ARG A 96 7.06 -7.27 0.72
N LYS A 97 6.99 -8.20 1.68
CA LYS A 97 7.10 -9.65 1.41
C LYS A 97 5.91 -10.15 0.59
N LYS A 98 4.70 -9.65 0.86
CA LYS A 98 3.47 -9.97 0.11
C LYS A 98 3.55 -9.47 -1.34
N ARG A 99 3.91 -8.21 -1.54
CA ARG A 99 4.19 -7.64 -2.88
C ARG A 99 5.18 -8.50 -3.65
N ASN A 100 6.31 -8.83 -3.02
CA ASN A 100 7.35 -9.64 -3.66
C ASN A 100 6.85 -11.04 -4.06
N ARG A 101 5.95 -11.65 -3.29
CA ARG A 101 5.32 -12.93 -3.65
C ARG A 101 4.47 -12.82 -4.91
N TRP A 102 3.75 -11.72 -5.08
CA TRP A 102 2.92 -11.47 -6.27
C TRP A 102 3.73 -11.06 -7.50
N VAL A 103 4.85 -10.35 -7.30
CA VAL A 103 5.68 -9.83 -8.40
C VAL A 103 6.73 -10.85 -8.88
N HIS A 104 7.23 -11.71 -8.00
CA HIS A 104 8.27 -12.68 -8.34
C HIS A 104 7.71 -14.10 -8.47
N LEU A 105 7.63 -14.60 -9.70
CA LEU A 105 7.33 -16.01 -9.99
C LEU A 105 8.43 -16.91 -9.41
N LYS A 106 8.04 -17.92 -8.64
CA LYS A 106 8.96 -18.96 -8.15
C LYS A 106 9.23 -20.00 -9.24
N SER A 107 10.13 -19.66 -10.15
CA SER A 107 10.74 -20.54 -11.15
C SER A 107 9.91 -20.88 -12.40
N VAL A 108 10.63 -20.92 -13.52
CA VAL A 108 10.16 -21.26 -14.88
C VAL A 108 10.27 -22.76 -15.15
N ASN A 109 10.77 -23.56 -14.19
CA ASN A 109 11.24 -24.93 -14.42
C ASN A 109 10.42 -26.00 -13.68
N GLY A 110 9.12 -26.00 -13.94
CA GLY A 110 8.31 -27.21 -13.84
C GLY A 110 8.08 -27.72 -12.43
N ASP A 111 7.15 -27.08 -11.72
CA ASP A 111 5.96 -27.72 -11.16
C ASP A 111 5.32 -26.68 -10.24
N ASP A 112 4.60 -25.74 -10.82
CA ASP A 112 3.71 -24.89 -10.03
C ASP A 112 2.39 -24.94 -10.78
N ASN A 113 1.41 -25.63 -10.19
CA ASN A 113 0.00 -25.35 -10.44
C ASN A 113 -0.11 -23.82 -10.46
N LEU A 114 -0.28 -23.24 -11.66
CA LEU A 114 -0.76 -21.88 -11.79
C LEU A 114 -2.08 -21.90 -11.03
N ASN A 115 -2.05 -21.53 -9.75
CA ASN A 115 -3.23 -21.37 -8.92
C ASN A 115 -4.21 -20.63 -9.81
N CYS A 116 -5.31 -21.29 -10.15
CA CYS A 116 -6.22 -20.74 -11.12
C CYS A 116 -6.58 -19.34 -10.63
N TYR A 117 -6.73 -18.38 -11.55
CA TYR A 117 -6.92 -16.95 -11.21
C TYR A 117 -7.99 -16.75 -10.10
N THR A 118 -8.95 -17.67 -9.97
CA THR A 118 -9.99 -17.65 -8.95
C THR A 118 -9.56 -18.09 -7.55
N ASP A 119 -8.59 -18.99 -7.40
CA ASP A 119 -8.07 -19.42 -6.08
C ASP A 119 -7.10 -18.40 -5.48
N ALA A 120 -6.57 -17.51 -6.31
CA ALA A 120 -5.69 -16.41 -5.88
C ALA A 120 -6.45 -15.31 -5.12
N TYR A 121 -7.75 -15.15 -5.37
CA TYR A 121 -8.59 -14.18 -4.65
C TYR A 121 -9.18 -14.81 -3.39
N SER A 122 -8.56 -14.48 -2.26
CA SER A 122 -9.00 -14.90 -0.93
C SER A 122 -9.37 -13.70 -0.07
N GLU A 123 -10.10 -13.95 1.01
CA GLU A 123 -10.35 -12.95 2.06
C GLU A 123 -9.04 -12.42 2.67
N GLU A 124 -7.99 -13.27 2.72
CA GLU A 124 -6.65 -12.85 3.15
C GLU A 124 -6.05 -11.82 2.19
N LEU A 125 -6.17 -12.01 0.87
CA LEU A 125 -5.70 -11.05 -0.12
C LEU A 125 -6.46 -9.72 -0.01
N GLU A 126 -7.79 -9.77 0.18
CA GLU A 126 -8.59 -8.57 0.41
C GLU A 126 -8.11 -7.84 1.68
N ASN A 127 -7.93 -8.56 2.79
CA ASN A 127 -7.41 -7.99 4.04
C ASN A 127 -6.03 -7.33 3.84
N ASP A 128 -5.16 -7.96 3.06
CA ASP A 128 -3.85 -7.40 2.72
C ASP A 128 -3.95 -6.07 1.95
N ALA A 129 -4.96 -5.91 1.09
CA ALA A 129 -5.23 -4.63 0.43
C ALA A 129 -5.68 -3.54 1.42
N TYR A 130 -6.58 -3.87 2.35
CA TYR A 130 -6.98 -2.95 3.43
C TYR A 130 -5.78 -2.53 4.28
N ARG A 131 -4.93 -3.50 4.67
CA ARG A 131 -3.70 -3.24 5.42
C ARG A 131 -2.75 -2.33 4.65
N ALA A 132 -2.59 -2.55 3.34
CA ALA A 132 -1.75 -1.72 2.49
C ALA A 132 -2.24 -0.27 2.41
N CYS A 133 -3.55 -0.06 2.22
CA CYS A 133 -4.15 1.28 2.25
C CYS A 133 -3.99 1.96 3.61
N ARG A 134 -4.20 1.20 4.71
CA ARG A 134 -4.02 1.72 6.06
C ARG A 134 -2.59 2.17 6.32
N ALA A 135 -1.61 1.31 6.06
CA ALA A 135 -0.20 1.64 6.22
C ALA A 135 0.20 2.86 5.37
N LEU A 136 -0.35 2.98 4.14
CA LEU A 136 -0.13 4.17 3.31
C LEU A 136 -0.60 5.45 4.01
N ARG A 137 -1.81 5.45 4.58
CA ARG A 137 -2.35 6.61 5.32
C ARG A 137 -1.53 6.92 6.57
N GLU A 138 -1.23 5.91 7.36
CA GLU A 138 -0.45 6.07 8.59
C GLU A 138 0.94 6.66 8.29
N VAL A 139 1.55 6.31 7.15
CA VAL A 139 2.82 6.91 6.69
C VAL A 139 2.65 8.37 6.26
N ILE A 140 1.72 8.67 5.34
CA ILE A 140 1.59 10.02 4.75
C ILE A 140 1.04 11.05 5.75
N TYR A 141 0.37 10.57 6.79
CA TYR A 141 -0.19 11.37 7.87
C TYR A 141 0.63 11.31 9.16
N LEU A 142 1.83 10.70 9.14
CA LEU A 142 2.67 10.66 10.34
C LEU A 142 3.18 12.05 10.72
N ASN A 143 3.66 12.82 9.73
CA ASN A 143 4.27 14.14 9.92
C ASN A 143 3.46 15.23 9.19
N GLN A 144 2.27 15.52 9.71
CA GLN A 144 1.31 16.45 9.10
C GLN A 144 1.71 17.94 9.18
N PHE A 145 2.70 18.27 10.02
CA PHE A 145 3.04 19.66 10.36
C PHE A 145 4.49 20.06 10.02
N LEU A 146 5.18 19.31 9.16
CA LEU A 146 6.47 19.73 8.60
C LEU A 146 6.27 20.61 7.37
#